data_AF-A0A9Q1FMP6-F1
#
_entry.id   AF-A0A9Q1FMP6-F1
#
_cell.length_a   1.000
_cell.length_b   1.000
_cell.length_c   1.000
_cell.angle_alpha   90.00
_cell.angle_beta   90.00
_cell.angle_gamma   90.00
#
_symmetry.space_group_name_H-M   'P 1'
#
loop_
_entity.id
_entity.type
_entity.pdbx_description
1 polymer ?
#
loop_
_entity_poly.entity_id
_entity_poly.type
_entity_poly.pdbx_seq_one_letter_code
_entity_poly.pdbx_strand_id
1 'polypeptide(L)'
;MAIACCVINCHNRSHDRRGKRIANGERFYSFPAWKQSGGSQIAELTKRRRMAWVSAVRHKNITFSNISRSMKVCSRHFHTGKPAYEMHESHPDWVPSLQLGHTEVNATQVTQFNKWTKRQKPPAVNAAAQQEDTGERPRMDEAPQEDTGESPRMEECNFCQQRRAEIDLLLEENRKLKEELARMKMDEHFVKDDDTKYSTR
;
A
#
# COMPACT_ATOMS: atom_id res chain seq x y z
N MET A 1 31.29 -12.13 -6.18
CA MET A 1 31.09 -12.00 -4.71
C MET A 1 29.80 -12.68 -4.30
N ALA A 2 29.82 -13.43 -3.21
CA ALA A 2 28.60 -13.98 -2.62
C ALA A 2 27.78 -12.86 -1.97
N ILE A 3 26.47 -12.90 -2.17
CA ILE A 3 25.51 -11.97 -1.58
C ILE A 3 24.67 -12.77 -0.60
N ALA A 4 24.46 -12.22 0.60
CA ALA A 4 23.53 -12.75 1.59
C ALA A 4 22.46 -11.71 1.87
N CYS A 5 21.26 -12.18 2.23
CA CYS A 5 20.19 -11.28 2.62
C CYS A 5 20.53 -10.62 3.98
N CYS A 6 20.29 -9.31 4.11
CA CYS A 6 20.52 -8.58 5.36
C CYS A 6 19.35 -8.59 6.34
N VAL A 7 18.21 -9.21 5.97
CA VAL A 7 17.06 -9.38 6.87
C VAL A 7 17.41 -10.35 7.99
N ILE A 8 16.98 -10.05 9.21
CA ILE A 8 17.27 -10.87 10.39
C ILE A 8 16.72 -12.28 10.19
N ASN A 9 17.50 -13.29 10.57
CA ASN A 9 17.19 -14.71 10.42
C ASN A 9 16.93 -15.19 8.98
N CYS A 10 17.30 -14.38 7.97
CA CYS A 10 17.20 -14.78 6.57
C CYS A 10 18.50 -15.45 6.09
N HIS A 11 18.40 -16.73 5.73
CA HIS A 11 19.55 -17.53 5.29
C HIS A 11 19.76 -17.55 3.76
N ASN A 12 18.99 -16.77 3.01
CA ASN A 12 19.08 -16.75 1.54
C ASN A 12 20.40 -16.14 1.08
N ARG A 13 21.09 -16.86 0.18
CA ARG A 13 22.38 -16.48 -0.39
C ARG A 13 22.40 -16.72 -1.90
N SER A 14 23.23 -15.98 -2.63
CA SER A 14 23.37 -16.15 -4.08
C SER A 14 24.32 -17.29 -4.48
N HIS A 15 25.16 -17.75 -3.55
CA HIS A 15 26.14 -18.81 -3.77
C HIS A 15 26.01 -19.87 -2.67
N ASP A 16 26.35 -21.11 -3.00
CA ASP A 16 26.39 -22.24 -2.06
C ASP A 16 27.62 -22.17 -1.12
N ARG A 17 27.74 -23.15 -0.21
CA ARG A 17 28.88 -23.24 0.72
C ARG A 17 30.22 -23.47 0.03
N ARG A 18 30.21 -23.94 -1.23
CA ARG A 18 31.39 -24.18 -2.06
C ARG A 18 31.74 -22.97 -2.94
N GLY A 19 30.97 -21.88 -2.84
CA GLY A 19 31.16 -20.67 -3.63
C GLY A 19 30.60 -20.75 -5.05
N LYS A 20 29.82 -21.78 -5.40
CA LYS A 20 29.16 -21.88 -6.71
C LYS A 20 27.86 -21.10 -6.71
N ARG A 21 27.60 -20.36 -7.79
CA ARG A 21 26.34 -19.62 -7.96
C ARG A 21 25.16 -20.59 -8.02
N ILE A 22 24.10 -20.27 -7.27
CA ILE A 22 22.86 -21.04 -7.26
C ILE A 22 22.07 -20.67 -8.54
N ALA A 23 21.83 -21.65 -9.41
CA ALA A 23 21.24 -21.41 -10.75
C ALA A 23 19.82 -20.82 -10.68
N ASN A 24 18.95 -21.38 -9.84
CA ASN A 24 17.59 -20.89 -9.58
C ASN A 24 17.50 -20.17 -8.23
N GLY A 25 18.56 -19.44 -7.89
CA GLY A 25 18.66 -18.73 -6.61
C GLY A 25 17.72 -17.52 -6.55
N GLU A 26 17.44 -17.10 -5.33
CA GLU A 26 16.64 -15.91 -5.03
C GLU A 26 17.27 -14.64 -5.63
N ARG A 27 16.43 -13.69 -6.02
CA ARG A 27 16.88 -12.38 -6.51
C ARG A 27 17.24 -11.50 -5.32
N PHE A 28 18.21 -10.62 -5.49
CA PHE A 28 18.68 -9.72 -4.44
C PHE A 28 18.55 -8.26 -4.88
N TYR A 29 17.89 -7.46 -4.05
CA TYR A 29 17.57 -6.06 -4.32
C TYR A 29 18.34 -5.13 -3.39
N SER A 30 18.82 -4.03 -3.95
CA SER A 30 19.51 -2.98 -3.21
C SER A 30 18.51 -2.05 -2.53
N PHE A 31 18.94 -1.41 -1.45
CA PHE A 31 18.17 -0.31 -0.87
C PHE A 31 17.99 0.83 -1.89
N PRO A 32 16.82 1.49 -1.93
CA PRO A 32 16.55 2.63 -2.80
C PRO A 32 17.56 3.77 -2.59
N ALA A 33 17.95 4.42 -3.68
CA ALA A 33 18.75 5.63 -3.66
C ALA A 33 17.86 6.84 -3.31
N TRP A 34 18.42 7.83 -2.61
CA TRP A 34 17.73 9.11 -2.39
C TRP A 34 18.08 10.07 -3.53
N LYS A 35 17.09 10.43 -4.35
CA LYS A 35 17.27 11.24 -5.58
C LYS A 35 17.01 12.72 -5.31
N GLN A 36 17.99 13.41 -4.75
CA GLN A 36 17.86 14.84 -4.39
C GLN A 36 17.66 15.75 -5.61
N SER A 37 18.23 15.40 -6.76
CA SER A 37 18.17 16.20 -7.99
C SER A 37 16.87 16.04 -8.80
N GLY A 38 15.98 15.11 -8.42
CA GLY A 38 14.77 14.78 -9.18
C GLY A 38 13.58 15.72 -8.98
N GLY A 39 13.78 16.88 -8.36
CA GLY A 39 12.70 17.77 -7.91
C GLY A 39 12.16 17.39 -6.52
N SER A 40 11.50 18.34 -5.86
CA SER A 40 11.09 18.24 -4.43
C SER A 40 10.24 17.00 -4.15
N GLN A 41 9.22 16.74 -4.97
CA GLN A 41 8.31 15.61 -4.79
C GLN A 41 9.05 14.27 -4.89
N ILE A 42 9.92 14.10 -5.89
CA ILE A 42 10.71 12.88 -6.10
C ILE A 42 11.74 12.72 -4.98
N ALA A 43 12.43 13.79 -4.60
CA ALA A 43 13.40 13.76 -3.50
C ALA A 43 12.74 13.30 -2.20
N GLU A 44 11.55 13.80 -1.88
CA GLU A 44 10.81 13.40 -0.68
C GLU A 44 10.26 11.97 -0.79
N LEU A 45 9.70 11.58 -1.93
CA LEU A 45 9.23 10.21 -2.20
C LEU A 45 10.35 9.17 -2.01
N THR A 46 11.48 9.37 -2.69
CA THR A 46 12.62 8.46 -2.65
C THR A 46 13.26 8.41 -1.26
N LYS A 47 13.27 9.54 -0.53
CA LYS A 47 13.70 9.62 0.88
C LYS A 47 12.78 8.79 1.78
N ARG A 48 11.47 8.97 1.68
CA ARG A 48 10.47 8.20 2.46
C ARG A 48 10.59 6.72 2.19
N ARG A 49 10.73 6.33 0.91
CA ARG A 49 10.94 4.93 0.52
C ARG A 49 12.19 4.34 1.17
N ARG A 50 13.31 5.06 1.06
CA ARG A 50 14.59 4.63 1.64
C ARG A 50 14.51 4.49 3.17
N MET A 51 13.89 5.45 3.86
CA MET A 51 13.66 5.36 5.31
C MET A 51 12.80 4.15 5.66
N ALA A 52 11.71 3.92 4.93
CA ALA A 52 10.82 2.79 5.17
C ALA A 52 11.55 1.44 5.02
N TRP A 53 12.44 1.29 4.03
CA TRP A 53 13.27 0.09 3.89
C TRP A 53 14.22 -0.12 5.08
N VAL A 54 14.90 0.94 5.53
CA VAL A 54 15.79 0.88 6.71
C VAL A 54 14.99 0.47 7.95
N SER A 55 13.81 1.06 8.14
CA SER A 55 12.90 0.76 9.25
C SER A 55 12.25 -0.61 9.19
N ALA A 56 12.04 -1.18 7.99
CA ALA A 56 11.50 -2.53 7.85
C ALA A 56 12.54 -3.59 8.20
N VAL A 57 13.78 -3.42 7.74
CA VAL A 57 14.86 -4.38 7.98
C VAL A 57 15.33 -4.36 9.44
N ARG A 58 15.31 -3.20 10.11
CA ARG A 58 15.72 -2.98 11.52
C ARG A 58 17.06 -3.62 11.89
N HIS A 59 18.01 -3.60 10.96
CA HIS A 59 19.34 -4.14 11.20
C HIS A 59 20.24 -3.05 11.81
N LYS A 60 20.88 -3.35 12.94
CA LYS A 60 21.71 -2.39 13.72
C LYS A 60 22.80 -1.68 12.90
N ASN A 61 23.34 -2.33 11.88
CA ASN A 61 24.40 -1.78 11.02
C ASN A 61 23.87 -1.06 9.76
N ILE A 62 22.56 -0.84 9.65
CA ILE A 62 21.95 -0.16 8.50
C ILE A 62 21.30 1.12 8.99
N THR A 63 21.78 2.25 8.50
CA THR A 63 21.19 3.57 8.75
C THR A 63 20.85 4.25 7.43
N PHE A 64 20.07 5.34 7.45
CA PHE A 64 19.70 6.06 6.23
C PHE A 64 20.92 6.47 5.40
N SER A 65 21.94 7.01 6.07
CA SER A 65 23.17 7.52 5.44
C SER A 65 24.20 6.42 5.17
N ASN A 66 24.20 5.34 5.96
CA ASN A 66 25.18 4.27 5.84
C ASN A 66 24.52 2.95 5.45
N ILE A 67 24.51 2.68 4.14
CA ILE A 67 24.07 1.41 3.56
C ILE A 67 25.18 0.87 2.67
N SER A 68 25.82 -0.21 3.11
CA SER A 68 26.87 -0.87 2.32
C SER A 68 26.29 -1.48 1.04
N ARG A 69 27.08 -1.49 -0.05
CA ARG A 69 26.68 -2.07 -1.34
C ARG A 69 26.36 -3.57 -1.25
N SER A 70 26.95 -4.26 -0.27
CA SER A 70 26.72 -5.69 0.00
C SER A 70 25.40 -5.96 0.73
N MET A 71 24.76 -4.94 1.32
CA MET A 71 23.47 -5.08 2.01
C MET A 71 22.34 -5.19 0.98
N LYS A 72 21.76 -6.39 0.88
CA LYS A 72 20.67 -6.69 -0.07
C LYS A 72 19.52 -7.40 0.62
N VAL A 73 18.31 -7.18 0.11
CA VAL A 73 17.09 -7.90 0.51
C VAL A 73 16.72 -8.91 -0.57
N CYS A 74 16.42 -10.15 -0.19
CA CYS A 74 16.05 -11.18 -1.17
C CYS A 74 14.57 -11.10 -1.60
N SER A 75 14.23 -11.72 -2.73
CA SER A 75 12.89 -11.73 -3.32
C SER A 75 11.79 -12.21 -2.37
N ARG A 76 12.08 -13.17 -1.48
CA ARG A 76 11.13 -13.70 -0.49
C ARG A 76 10.42 -12.65 0.38
N HIS A 77 11.03 -11.49 0.60
CA HIS A 77 10.46 -10.44 1.46
C HIS A 77 9.41 -9.56 0.75
N PHE A 78 9.08 -9.88 -0.50
CA PHE A 78 8.10 -9.19 -1.35
C PHE A 78 7.07 -10.20 -1.86
N HIS A 79 5.80 -9.82 -1.92
CA HIS A 79 4.69 -10.62 -2.43
C HIS A 79 4.87 -11.01 -3.90
N THR A 80 5.28 -10.06 -4.75
CA THR A 80 5.55 -10.31 -6.18
C THR A 80 6.98 -10.81 -6.44
N GLY A 81 7.76 -11.03 -5.37
CA GLY A 81 9.18 -11.39 -5.48
C GLY A 81 10.08 -10.25 -5.94
N LYS A 82 9.55 -9.03 -6.12
CA LYS A 82 10.33 -7.84 -6.50
C LYS A 82 9.76 -6.59 -5.82
N PRO A 83 10.60 -5.57 -5.54
CA PRO A 83 10.10 -4.31 -5.04
C PRO A 83 9.28 -3.58 -6.09
N ALA A 84 8.24 -2.86 -5.65
CA ALA A 84 7.38 -2.07 -6.52
C ALA A 84 8.14 -0.92 -7.21
N TYR A 85 7.52 -0.31 -8.21
CA TYR A 85 8.06 0.94 -8.74
C TYR A 85 8.00 2.06 -7.69
N GLU A 86 8.97 2.97 -7.75
CA GLU A 86 9.26 3.95 -6.70
C GLU A 86 8.10 4.91 -6.42
N MET A 87 7.30 5.21 -7.44
CA MET A 87 6.19 6.15 -7.34
C MET A 87 4.89 5.51 -6.83
N HIS A 88 4.79 4.17 -6.74
CA HIS A 88 3.56 3.49 -6.29
C HIS A 88 3.61 3.23 -4.79
N GLU A 89 3.42 4.27 -3.98
CA GLU A 89 3.47 4.15 -2.51
C GLU A 89 2.45 3.17 -1.93
N SER A 90 1.29 3.00 -2.58
CA SER A 90 0.22 2.11 -2.14
C SER A 90 0.46 0.64 -2.46
N HIS A 91 1.48 0.32 -3.26
CA HIS A 91 1.75 -1.07 -3.64
C HIS A 91 2.28 -1.85 -2.43
N PRO A 92 1.81 -3.08 -2.16
CA PRO A 92 2.22 -3.85 -0.99
C PRO A 92 3.74 -4.13 -0.96
N ASP A 93 4.36 -4.29 -2.13
CA ASP A 93 5.83 -4.44 -2.28
C ASP A 93 6.62 -3.13 -2.39
N TRP A 94 6.04 -1.97 -2.05
CA TRP A 94 6.80 -0.71 -2.05
C TRP A 94 7.98 -0.77 -1.06
N VAL A 95 7.80 -1.55 0.03
CA VAL A 95 8.75 -1.84 1.11
C VAL A 95 8.71 -3.35 1.38
N PRO A 96 9.83 -4.00 1.76
CA PRO A 96 9.78 -5.40 2.20
C PRO A 96 8.91 -5.53 3.45
N SER A 97 7.94 -6.44 3.41
CA SER A 97 6.93 -6.62 4.46
C SER A 97 6.88 -8.05 5.01
N LEU A 98 7.35 -9.03 4.24
CA LEU A 98 7.23 -10.45 4.58
C LEU A 98 8.44 -10.98 5.34
N GLN A 99 8.20 -11.89 6.29
CA GLN A 99 9.20 -12.64 7.07
C GLN A 99 10.43 -11.82 7.51
N LEU A 100 10.21 -10.66 8.11
CA LEU A 100 11.29 -9.73 8.51
C LEU A 100 12.11 -10.19 9.73
N GLY A 101 11.74 -11.31 10.36
CA GLY A 101 12.50 -11.92 11.46
C GLY A 101 12.36 -11.23 12.82
N HIS A 102 11.45 -10.25 12.93
CA HIS A 102 11.11 -9.57 14.18
C HIS A 102 9.77 -10.12 14.70
N THR A 103 9.75 -10.77 15.86
CA THR A 103 8.55 -11.37 16.47
C THR A 103 7.63 -10.38 17.18
N GLU A 104 7.90 -9.08 17.12
CA GLU A 104 7.13 -8.11 17.90
C GLU A 104 6.40 -7.11 17.02
N VAL A 105 5.09 -7.35 16.86
CA VAL A 105 4.12 -6.35 16.44
C VAL A 105 4.06 -5.30 17.54
N ASN A 106 4.96 -4.32 17.48
CA ASN A 106 4.82 -3.13 18.28
C ASN A 106 3.68 -2.28 17.67
N ALA A 107 2.65 -2.00 18.47
CA ALA A 107 1.47 -1.20 18.15
C ALA A 107 1.77 0.15 17.43
N THR A 108 3.02 0.60 17.49
CA THR A 108 3.55 1.75 16.77
C THR A 108 3.47 1.64 15.24
N GLN A 109 3.59 0.45 14.63
CA GLN A 109 3.49 0.33 13.15
C GLN A 109 2.07 0.63 12.64
N VAL A 110 1.04 0.20 13.36
CA VAL A 110 -0.37 0.53 13.05
C VAL A 110 -0.60 2.02 13.19
N THR A 111 -0.05 2.66 14.23
CA THR A 111 -0.16 4.12 14.37
C THR A 111 0.57 4.90 13.27
N GLN A 112 1.66 4.37 12.71
CA GLN A 112 2.36 5.01 11.58
C GLN A 112 1.59 4.85 10.27
N PHE A 113 1.02 3.67 10.00
CA PHE A 113 0.11 3.45 8.88
C PHE A 113 -1.12 4.37 8.99
N ASN A 114 -1.76 4.43 10.16
CA ASN A 114 -2.92 5.30 10.42
C ASN A 114 -2.59 6.80 10.37
N LYS A 115 -1.36 7.20 10.76
CA LYS A 115 -0.90 8.59 10.61
C LYS A 115 -0.59 8.93 9.16
N TRP A 116 -0.10 7.97 8.37
CA TRP A 116 0.17 8.14 6.95
C TRP A 116 -1.12 8.21 6.12
N THR A 117 -2.11 7.35 6.38
CA THR A 117 -3.44 7.43 5.75
C THR A 117 -4.16 8.73 6.09
N LYS A 118 -4.04 9.21 7.34
CA LYS A 118 -4.57 10.53 7.75
C LYS A 118 -3.90 11.72 7.06
N ARG A 119 -2.61 11.59 6.67
CA ARG A 119 -1.85 12.63 5.95
C ARG A 119 -2.08 12.61 4.43
N GLN A 120 -2.59 11.51 3.88
CA GLN A 120 -2.94 11.36 2.47
C GLN A 120 -4.37 11.85 2.16
N LYS A 121 -5.16 12.22 3.17
CA LYS A 121 -6.40 12.98 2.97
C LYS A 121 -5.99 14.43 2.62
N PRO A 122 -6.23 14.93 1.40
CA PRO A 122 -5.96 16.33 1.10
C PRO A 122 -6.84 17.22 2.01
N PRO A 123 -6.37 18.39 2.48
CA PRO A 123 -7.28 19.40 2.99
C PRO A 123 -8.28 19.74 1.88
N ALA A 124 -9.57 19.76 2.22
CA ALA A 124 -10.63 20.11 1.28
C ALA A 124 -10.35 21.50 0.71
N VAL A 125 -9.91 21.56 -0.55
CA VAL A 125 -9.89 22.76 -1.38
C VAL A 125 -10.55 22.41 -2.71
N ASN A 126 -11.40 23.34 -3.12
CA ASN A 126 -12.49 23.18 -4.07
C ASN A 126 -12.04 23.08 -5.54
N ALA A 127 -12.93 22.44 -6.32
CA ALA A 127 -13.24 22.67 -7.72
C ALA A 127 -12.28 22.15 -8.83
N ALA A 128 -12.77 21.12 -9.56
CA ALA A 128 -13.30 21.22 -10.94
C ALA A 128 -12.75 20.19 -11.94
N ALA A 129 -13.70 19.47 -12.57
CA ALA A 129 -13.67 18.84 -13.91
C ALA A 129 -12.73 17.65 -14.14
N GLN A 130 -13.09 16.54 -14.81
CA GLN A 130 -14.29 16.08 -15.55
C GLN A 130 -14.16 14.55 -15.69
N GLN A 131 -15.29 13.84 -15.70
CA GLN A 131 -15.42 12.43 -16.11
C GLN A 131 -16.16 12.39 -17.46
N GLU A 132 -15.77 11.47 -18.34
CA GLU A 132 -16.67 10.74 -19.25
C GLU A 132 -16.18 9.27 -19.18
N ASP A 133 -16.92 8.31 -18.63
CA ASP A 133 -18.16 7.63 -19.07
C ASP A 133 -17.94 6.54 -20.14
N THR A 134 -18.81 5.53 -20.10
CA THR A 134 -18.83 4.22 -20.79
C THR A 134 -18.02 3.13 -20.06
N GLY A 135 -18.57 2.13 -19.38
CA GLY A 135 -19.91 1.55 -19.38
C GLY A 135 -19.91 0.23 -20.14
N GLU A 136 -19.68 -0.89 -19.44
CA GLU A 136 -20.42 -2.16 -19.63
C GLU A 136 -20.01 -3.23 -18.61
N ARG A 137 -21.02 -3.88 -18.05
CA ARG A 137 -20.96 -4.94 -17.02
C ARG A 137 -21.63 -6.17 -17.61
N PRO A 138 -21.00 -7.36 -17.64
CA PRO A 138 -21.75 -8.57 -17.90
C PRO A 138 -22.33 -9.17 -16.63
N ARG A 139 -23.52 -9.73 -16.80
CA ARG A 139 -24.37 -10.42 -15.84
C ARG A 139 -23.72 -11.69 -15.29
N MET A 140 -24.18 -12.07 -14.10
CA MET A 140 -23.91 -13.34 -13.44
C MET A 140 -24.93 -14.36 -13.97
N ASP A 141 -24.46 -15.54 -14.35
CA ASP A 141 -25.31 -16.73 -14.53
C ASP A 141 -25.01 -17.76 -13.44
N GLU A 142 -26.07 -18.49 -13.13
CA GLU A 142 -26.39 -19.26 -11.93
C GLU A 142 -25.59 -20.58 -11.75
N ALA A 143 -25.41 -20.97 -10.49
CA ALA A 143 -24.88 -22.28 -10.04
C ALA A 143 -25.85 -23.44 -10.36
N PRO A 144 -25.49 -24.74 -10.15
CA PRO A 144 -25.54 -25.39 -8.82
C PRO A 144 -24.34 -26.36 -8.52
N GLN A 145 -23.75 -26.36 -7.31
CA GLN A 145 -24.01 -27.27 -6.14
C GLN A 145 -23.69 -28.77 -6.45
N GLU A 146 -22.98 -29.62 -5.67
CA GLU A 146 -22.61 -29.74 -4.24
C GLU A 146 -21.33 -30.61 -4.12
N ASP A 147 -20.47 -30.40 -3.11
CA ASP A 147 -19.76 -31.51 -2.47
C ASP A 147 -19.52 -31.21 -0.99
N THR A 148 -20.07 -32.10 -0.18
CA THR A 148 -20.00 -32.18 1.27
C THR A 148 -18.58 -32.49 1.74
N GLY A 149 -17.95 -31.51 2.36
CA GLY A 149 -16.76 -31.72 3.19
C GLY A 149 -16.79 -30.75 4.35
N GLU A 150 -17.21 -31.22 5.53
CA GLU A 150 -17.07 -30.49 6.79
C GLU A 150 -15.58 -30.25 7.07
N SER A 151 -15.07 -29.14 6.56
CA SER A 151 -13.79 -28.57 6.97
C SER A 151 -14.00 -27.86 8.30
N PRO A 152 -13.12 -28.02 9.30
CA PRO A 152 -13.27 -27.36 10.59
C PRO A 152 -13.47 -25.86 10.37
N ARG A 153 -14.58 -25.30 10.87
CA ARG A 153 -14.75 -23.83 10.94
C ARG A 153 -13.56 -23.31 11.73
N MET A 154 -12.54 -22.83 11.02
CA MET A 154 -11.45 -22.13 11.62
C MET A 154 -12.04 -20.81 12.07
N GLU A 155 -12.37 -20.72 13.37
CA GLU A 155 -12.81 -19.48 13.99
C GLU A 155 -11.81 -18.40 13.58
N GLU A 156 -12.30 -17.37 12.89
CA GLU A 156 -11.45 -16.26 12.49
C GLU A 156 -10.73 -15.75 13.73
N CYS A 157 -9.41 -15.59 13.67
CA CYS A 157 -8.68 -15.00 14.80
C CYS A 157 -9.31 -13.65 15.17
N ASN A 158 -9.41 -13.34 16.47
CA ASN A 158 -9.98 -12.08 16.98
C ASN A 158 -9.48 -10.83 16.22
N PHE A 159 -8.22 -10.85 15.80
CA PHE A 159 -7.64 -9.77 15.00
C PHE A 159 -8.23 -9.67 13.57
N CYS A 160 -8.51 -10.79 12.92
CA CYS A 160 -9.17 -10.84 11.62
C CYS A 160 -10.62 -10.37 11.71
N GLN A 161 -11.34 -10.78 12.77
CA GLN A 161 -12.72 -10.34 13.04
C GLN A 161 -12.78 -8.83 13.25
N GLN A 162 -11.87 -8.28 14.07
CA GLN A 162 -11.83 -6.84 14.34
C GLN A 162 -11.52 -6.03 13.09
N ARG A 163 -10.59 -6.49 12.25
CA ARG A 163 -10.32 -5.86 10.95
C ARG A 163 -11.49 -5.97 9.99
N ARG A 164 -12.19 -7.10 9.97
CA ARG A 164 -13.39 -7.28 9.14
C ARG A 164 -14.47 -6.27 9.54
N ALA A 165 -14.77 -6.19 10.84
CA ALA A 165 -15.74 -5.24 11.38
C ALA A 165 -15.37 -3.78 11.05
N GLU A 166 -14.08 -3.43 11.12
CA GLU A 166 -13.62 -2.09 10.73
C GLU A 166 -13.79 -1.82 9.23
N ILE A 167 -13.51 -2.81 8.37
CA ILE A 167 -13.77 -2.70 6.92
C ILE A 167 -15.25 -2.48 6.66
N ASP A 168 -16.12 -3.25 7.31
CA ASP A 168 -17.57 -3.16 7.12
C ASP A 168 -18.11 -1.80 7.55
N LEU A 169 -17.62 -1.26 8.68
CA LEU A 169 -17.96 0.09 9.14
C LEU A 169 -17.49 1.17 8.17
N LEU A 170 -16.27 1.07 7.64
CA LEU A 170 -15.75 2.02 6.66
C LEU A 170 -16.53 1.97 5.34
N LEU A 171 -17.00 0.79 4.94
CA LEU A 171 -17.85 0.63 3.76
C LEU A 171 -19.22 1.30 3.96
N GLU A 172 -19.80 1.16 5.16
CA GLU A 172 -21.03 1.88 5.53
C GLU A 172 -20.83 3.40 5.52
N GLU A 173 -19.77 3.89 6.15
CA GLU A 173 -19.46 5.32 6.16
C GLU A 173 -19.27 5.87 4.74
N ASN A 174 -18.58 5.13 3.88
CA ASN A 174 -18.40 5.49 2.47
C ASN A 174 -19.74 5.51 1.70
N ARG A 175 -20.68 4.62 2.00
CA ARG A 175 -22.02 4.66 1.41
C ARG A 175 -22.76 5.93 1.82
N LYS A 176 -22.78 6.24 3.12
CA LYS A 176 -23.43 7.46 3.64
C LYS A 176 -22.83 8.72 3.03
N LEU A 177 -21.51 8.86 3.07
CA LEU A 177 -20.84 10.03 2.50
C LEU A 177 -21.12 10.20 0.99
N LYS A 178 -21.26 9.10 0.24
CA LYS A 178 -21.67 9.17 -1.16
C LYS A 178 -23.11 9.67 -1.34
N GLU A 179 -24.03 9.27 -0.48
CA GLU A 179 -25.41 9.77 -0.48
C GLU A 179 -25.45 11.26 -0.10
N GLU A 180 -24.67 11.69 0.90
CA GLU A 180 -24.58 13.11 1.29
C GLU A 180 -24.00 13.98 0.17
N LEU A 181 -22.94 13.51 -0.49
CA LEU A 181 -22.36 14.18 -1.65
C LEU A 181 -23.36 14.26 -2.82
N ALA A 182 -24.13 13.19 -3.06
CA ALA A 182 -25.17 13.21 -4.08
C ALA A 182 -26.27 14.23 -3.76
N ARG A 183 -26.69 14.32 -2.48
CA ARG A 183 -27.67 15.30 -2.01
C ARG A 183 -27.17 16.74 -2.19
N MET A 184 -25.97 17.05 -1.71
CA MET A 184 -25.36 18.38 -1.86
C MET A 184 -25.14 18.77 -3.33
N LYS A 185 -24.81 17.80 -4.20
CA LYS A 185 -24.67 18.04 -5.64
C LYS A 185 -25.99 18.42 -6.32
N MET A 186 -27.12 17.93 -5.82
CA MET A 186 -28.45 18.33 -6.32
C MET A 186 -28.84 19.73 -5.83
N ASP A 187 -28.39 20.14 -4.63
CA ASP A 187 -28.69 21.46 -4.06
C ASP A 187 -27.95 22.60 -4.80
N GLU A 188 -26.72 22.37 -5.29
CA GLU A 188 -25.99 23.39 -6.09
C GLU A 188 -26.64 23.69 -7.45
N HIS A 189 -27.40 22.74 -8.01
CA HIS A 189 -28.10 22.94 -9.28
C HIS A 189 -29.47 23.63 -9.12
N PHE A 190 -30.01 23.72 -7.91
CA PHE A 190 -31.31 24.37 -7.65
C PHE A 190 -31.20 25.89 -7.46
N VAL A 191 -30.03 26.42 -7.12
CA VAL A 191 -29.85 27.84 -6.72
C VAL A 191 -29.51 28.76 -7.91
N LYS A 192 -29.60 28.31 -9.17
CA LYS A 192 -29.14 29.09 -10.34
C LYS A 192 -30.21 29.68 -11.25
N ASP A 193 -31.50 29.48 -10.99
CA ASP A 193 -32.57 30.07 -11.81
C ASP A 193 -33.56 30.85 -10.93
N ASP A 194 -33.15 32.04 -10.49
CA ASP A 194 -34.13 33.13 -10.26
C ASP A 194 -33.45 34.50 -10.22
N ASP A 195 -32.94 34.96 -11.37
CA ASP A 195 -32.77 36.39 -11.64
C ASP A 195 -33.53 36.76 -12.92
N THR A 196 -34.84 36.48 -12.89
CA THR A 196 -35.78 36.90 -13.92
C THR A 196 -36.31 38.30 -13.60
N LYS A 197 -35.85 39.27 -14.41
CA LYS A 197 -36.55 40.50 -14.83
C LYS A 197 -36.96 41.52 -13.75
N TYR A 198 -36.25 42.65 -13.76
CA TYR A 198 -36.88 43.97 -13.71
C TYR A 198 -36.34 44.83 -14.87
N SER A 199 -37.04 44.77 -16.00
CA SER A 199 -37.06 45.86 -16.97
C SER A 199 -38.04 46.89 -16.45
N THR A 200 -37.62 48.14 -16.24
CA THR A 200 -38.41 49.29 -16.71
C THR A 200 -37.63 50.61 -16.63
N ARG A 201 -37.60 51.26 -17.80
CA ARG A 201 -37.64 52.71 -18.11
C ARG A 201 -36.58 53.66 -17.57
#